data_AF-A0A838NLL8-F1
#
_entry.id   AF-A0A838NLL8-F1
#
_cell.length_a   1.000
_cell.length_b   1.000
_cell.length_c   1.000
_cell.angle_alpha   90.00
_cell.angle_beta   90.00
_cell.angle_gamma   90.00
#
_symmetry.space_group_name_H-M   'P 1'
#
loop_
_entity.id
_entity.type
_entity.pdbx_description
1 polymer ?
#
loop_
_entity_poly.entity_id
_entity_poly.type
_entity_poly.pdbx_seq_one_letter_code
_entity_poly.pdbx_strand_id
1 'polypeptide(L)'
;MAGVIQIRTEIPGPKSRALLARRAAAVPRGVPAVTPIALVHAEGAVVTDADGNRLIDFGGGIGVVNTGHRHPGVVDAVRAQLDRFAHVCFPVSTYEPYV
;
A
#
# COMPACT_ATOMS: atom_id res chain seq x y z
N MET A 1 -13.46 -20.16 -12.24
CA MET A 1 -13.04 -18.84 -11.72
C MET A 1 -11.77 -19.03 -10.91
N ALA A 2 -10.71 -18.27 -11.16
CA ALA A 2 -9.51 -18.34 -10.33
C ALA A 2 -9.83 -17.83 -8.92
N GLY A 3 -9.33 -18.51 -7.87
CA GLY A 3 -9.58 -18.14 -6.47
C GLY A 3 -9.05 -16.75 -6.10
N VAL A 4 -9.59 -16.19 -5.00
CA VAL A 4 -9.14 -14.92 -4.40
C VAL A 4 -7.68 -15.01 -3.94
N ILE A 5 -7.34 -16.11 -3.25
CA ILE A 5 -5.97 -16.45 -2.87
C ILE A 5 -5.29 -17.16 -4.04
N GLN A 6 -4.08 -16.73 -4.40
CA GLN A 6 -3.28 -17.34 -5.47
C GLN A 6 -1.82 -17.41 -5.03
N ILE A 7 -1.29 -18.62 -4.89
CA ILE A 7 0.13 -18.83 -4.56
C ILE A 7 0.82 -19.30 -5.85
N ARG A 8 1.73 -18.47 -6.36
CA ARG A 8 2.49 -18.67 -7.60
C ARG A 8 3.95 -19.06 -7.33
N THR A 9 4.47 -18.73 -6.15
CA THR A 9 5.81 -19.09 -5.69
C THR A 9 5.78 -19.54 -4.23
N GLU A 10 6.90 -20.07 -3.74
CA GLU A 10 7.16 -20.10 -2.31
C GLU A 10 7.06 -18.70 -1.68
N ILE A 11 6.77 -18.63 -0.40
CA ILE A 11 6.65 -17.37 0.35
C ILE A 11 7.79 -17.31 1.39
N PRO A 12 8.72 -16.33 1.31
CA PRO A 12 8.88 -15.36 0.21
C PRO A 12 9.49 -15.94 -1.04
N GLY A 13 9.03 -15.45 -2.19
CA GLY A 13 9.64 -15.69 -3.48
C GLY A 13 10.91 -14.85 -3.69
N PRO A 14 11.64 -15.11 -4.79
CA PRO A 14 12.94 -14.50 -5.05
C PRO A 14 12.90 -12.97 -5.14
N LYS A 15 11.83 -12.37 -5.69
CA LYS A 15 11.71 -10.91 -5.80
C LYS A 15 11.45 -10.26 -4.45
N SER A 16 10.60 -10.87 -3.62
CA SER A 16 10.40 -10.44 -2.24
C SER A 16 11.69 -10.52 -1.44
N ARG A 17 12.47 -11.61 -1.55
CA ARG A 17 13.79 -11.73 -0.90
C ARG A 17 14.75 -10.63 -1.32
N ALA A 18 14.84 -10.33 -2.62
CA ALA A 18 15.70 -9.27 -3.12
C ALA A 18 15.31 -7.89 -2.57
N LEU A 19 14.01 -7.58 -2.47
CA LEU A 19 13.52 -6.33 -1.89
C LEU A 19 13.77 -6.25 -0.38
N LEU A 20 13.60 -7.35 0.35
CA LEU A 20 13.91 -7.44 1.77
C LEU A 20 15.40 -7.29 2.06
N ALA A 21 16.28 -7.83 1.20
CA ALA A 21 17.72 -7.63 1.30
C ALA A 21 18.10 -6.16 1.08
N ARG A 22 17.52 -5.50 0.07
CA ARG A 22 17.69 -4.05 -0.15
C ARG A 22 17.20 -3.24 1.04
N ARG A 23 16.05 -3.59 1.62
CA ARG A 23 15.53 -2.98 2.85
C ARG A 23 16.52 -3.12 4.00
N ALA A 24 17.07 -4.31 4.23
CA ALA A 24 18.03 -4.56 5.31
C ALA A 24 19.31 -3.72 5.18
N ALA A 25 19.73 -3.42 3.94
CA ALA A 25 20.88 -2.55 3.68
C ALA A 25 20.57 -1.04 3.84
N ALA A 26 19.30 -0.63 3.70
CA ALA A 26 18.91 0.79 3.64
C ALA A 26 18.12 1.30 4.86
N VAL A 27 17.54 0.41 5.68
CA VAL A 27 16.62 0.76 6.78
C VAL A 27 17.21 0.34 8.13
N PRO A 28 17.17 1.20 9.17
CA PRO A 28 17.61 0.84 10.51
C PRO A 28 16.88 -0.39 11.07
N ARG A 29 17.61 -1.24 11.81
CA ARG A 29 17.09 -2.50 12.37
C ARG A 29 15.94 -2.31 13.37
N GLY A 30 15.81 -1.12 13.96
CA GLY A 30 14.72 -0.80 14.90
C GLY A 30 13.34 -0.68 14.25
N VAL A 31 13.26 -0.58 12.92
CA VAL A 31 11.97 -0.55 12.20
C VAL A 31 11.54 -1.98 11.88
N PRO A 32 10.44 -2.50 12.44
CA PRO A 32 10.02 -3.88 12.22
C PRO A 32 9.57 -4.13 10.77
N ALA A 33 9.74 -5.37 10.31
CA ALA A 33 9.12 -5.93 9.11
C ALA A 33 8.44 -7.24 9.50
N VAL A 34 7.14 -7.17 9.78
CA VAL A 34 6.40 -8.29 10.41
C VAL A 34 6.06 -9.39 9.40
N THR A 35 5.85 -9.03 8.14
CA THR A 35 5.52 -9.99 7.08
C THR A 35 6.75 -10.33 6.25
N PRO A 36 6.92 -11.60 5.82
CA PRO A 36 8.10 -12.03 5.08
C PRO A 36 8.02 -11.70 3.58
N ILE A 37 7.08 -10.87 3.11
CA ILE A 37 6.83 -10.57 1.69
C ILE A 37 7.00 -9.08 1.40
N ALA A 38 7.29 -8.74 0.15
CA ALA A 38 7.29 -7.36 -0.31
C ALA A 38 6.05 -7.10 -1.17
N LEU A 39 5.15 -6.22 -0.72
CA LEU A 39 3.92 -5.89 -1.43
C LEU A 39 4.17 -4.92 -2.59
N VAL A 40 3.51 -5.15 -3.72
CA VAL A 40 3.57 -4.28 -4.91
C VAL A 40 2.20 -3.74 -5.32
N HIS A 41 1.13 -4.37 -4.85
CA HIS A 41 -0.23 -3.93 -5.14
C HIS A 41 -1.17 -4.37 -4.01
N ALA A 42 -2.25 -3.62 -3.79
CA ALA A 42 -3.32 -4.00 -2.88
C ALA A 42 -4.64 -3.35 -3.32
N GLU A 43 -5.75 -4.09 -3.22
CA GLU A 43 -7.09 -3.60 -3.55
C GLU A 43 -8.15 -4.36 -2.74
N GLY A 44 -9.16 -3.65 -2.25
CA GLY A 44 -10.11 -4.22 -1.29
C GLY A 44 -9.38 -4.78 -0.06
N ALA A 45 -9.57 -6.08 0.22
CA ALA A 45 -8.87 -6.82 1.26
C ALA A 45 -7.76 -7.75 0.73
N VAL A 46 -7.33 -7.57 -0.53
CA VAL A 46 -6.33 -8.44 -1.16
C VAL A 46 -5.04 -7.66 -1.36
N VAL A 47 -3.93 -8.27 -0.98
CA VAL A 47 -2.57 -7.77 -1.26
C VAL A 47 -1.89 -8.70 -2.25
N THR A 48 -1.03 -8.12 -3.10
CA THR A 48 -0.21 -8.86 -4.06
C THR A 48 1.26 -8.57 -3.77
N ASP A 49 2.05 -9.62 -3.58
CA ASP A 49 3.49 -9.50 -3.40
C ASP A 49 4.25 -9.35 -4.73
N ALA A 50 5.54 -9.04 -4.65
CA ALA A 50 6.41 -8.82 -5.80
C ALA A 50 6.56 -10.05 -6.71
N ASP A 51 6.25 -11.23 -6.19
CA ASP A 51 6.30 -12.51 -6.89
C ASP A 51 4.94 -12.89 -7.53
N GLY A 52 3.91 -12.07 -7.31
CA GLY A 52 2.57 -12.25 -7.87
C GLY A 52 1.65 -13.13 -7.03
N ASN A 53 2.03 -13.45 -5.79
CA ASN A 53 1.15 -14.15 -4.85
C ASN A 53 0.07 -13.18 -4.39
N ARG A 54 -1.20 -13.61 -4.41
CA ARG A 54 -2.36 -12.87 -3.92
C ARG A 54 -2.81 -13.46 -2.59
N LEU A 55 -2.86 -12.62 -1.56
CA LEU A 55 -3.16 -13.00 -0.18
C LEU A 55 -4.28 -12.10 0.38
N ILE A 56 -5.03 -12.59 1.37
CA ILE A 56 -6.02 -11.79 2.09
C ILE A 56 -5.32 -11.05 3.24
N ASP A 57 -5.58 -9.77 3.37
CA ASP A 57 -5.13 -8.94 4.49
C ASP A 57 -6.14 -8.97 5.63
N PHE A 58 -5.74 -9.57 6.75
CA PHE A 58 -6.50 -9.57 8.01
C PHE A 58 -6.01 -8.52 9.02
N GLY A 59 -4.97 -7.76 8.69
CA GLY A 59 -4.43 -6.71 9.55
C GLY A 59 -5.03 -5.33 9.28
N GLY A 60 -5.53 -5.09 8.07
CA GLY A 60 -6.18 -3.83 7.70
C GLY A 60 -5.28 -2.60 7.91
N GLY A 61 -3.96 -2.78 7.73
CA GLY A 61 -2.98 -1.72 7.99
C GLY A 61 -2.99 -1.19 9.42
N ILE A 62 -3.13 -2.07 10.41
CA ILE A 62 -3.33 -1.69 11.83
C ILE A 62 -4.63 -0.89 11.99
N GLY A 63 -5.72 -1.39 11.39
CA GLY A 63 -7.07 -0.80 11.49
C GLY A 63 -7.29 0.50 10.69
N VAL A 64 -6.38 0.87 9.79
CA VAL A 64 -6.44 2.11 9.01
C VAL A 64 -7.29 1.94 7.74
N VAL A 65 -7.08 0.88 6.96
CA VAL A 65 -7.65 0.74 5.60
C VAL A 65 -9.05 0.10 5.59
N ASN A 66 -9.95 0.59 6.43
CA ASN A 66 -11.30 0.02 6.59
C ASN A 66 -12.18 0.13 5.33
N THR A 67 -11.94 1.13 4.49
CA THR A 67 -12.61 1.28 3.18
C THR A 67 -11.95 0.43 2.09
N GLY A 68 -10.91 -0.35 2.43
CA GLY A 68 -10.09 -1.13 1.51
C GLY A 68 -8.85 -0.36 1.04
N HIS A 69 -7.82 -1.10 0.62
CA HIS A 69 -6.49 -0.56 0.27
C HIS A 69 -6.52 0.51 -0.85
N ARG A 70 -7.51 0.46 -1.75
CA ARG A 70 -7.64 1.37 -2.91
C ARG A 70 -9.11 1.65 -3.23
N HIS A 71 -9.88 2.18 -2.27
CA HIS A 71 -11.27 2.57 -2.53
C HIS A 71 -11.33 3.59 -3.69
N PRO A 72 -12.10 3.34 -4.78
CA PRO A 72 -12.09 4.20 -5.97
C PRO A 72 -12.37 5.67 -5.65
N GLY A 73 -13.39 5.96 -4.85
CA GLY A 73 -13.72 7.34 -4.48
C GLY A 73 -12.62 8.07 -3.71
N VAL A 74 -11.78 7.37 -2.93
CA VAL A 74 -10.65 7.99 -2.23
C VAL A 74 -9.52 8.27 -3.22
N VAL A 75 -9.20 7.31 -4.08
CA VAL A 75 -8.14 7.46 -5.09
C VAL A 75 -8.47 8.59 -6.06
N ASP A 76 -9.72 8.69 -6.50
CA ASP A 76 -10.17 9.72 -7.44
C ASP A 76 -10.15 11.11 -6.79
N ALA A 77 -10.59 11.24 -5.54
CA ALA A 77 -10.52 12.51 -4.79
C ALA A 77 -9.07 13.00 -4.61
N VAL A 78 -8.14 12.10 -4.28
CA VAL A 78 -6.71 12.44 -4.14
C VAL A 78 -6.13 12.90 -5.49
N ARG A 79 -6.40 12.17 -6.57
CA ARG A 79 -5.92 12.55 -7.92
C ARG A 79 -6.43 13.92 -8.34
N ALA A 80 -7.73 14.14 -8.23
CA ALA A 80 -8.36 15.41 -8.61
C ALA A 80 -7.79 16.59 -7.80
N GLN A 81 -7.49 16.39 -6.51
CA GLN A 81 -6.87 17.43 -5.70
C GLN A 81 -5.43 17.73 -6.12
N LEU A 82 -4.65 16.69 -6.47
CA LEU A 82 -3.27 16.86 -6.91
C LEU A 82 -3.14 17.62 -8.25
N ASP A 83 -4.16 17.56 -9.11
CA ASP A 83 -4.24 18.38 -10.33
C ASP A 83 -4.41 19.88 -10.02
N ARG A 84 -4.88 20.24 -8.81
CA ARG A 84 -5.02 21.63 -8.35
C ARG A 84 -3.77 22.07 -7.58
N PHE A 85 -3.47 21.37 -6.48
CA PHE A 85 -2.33 21.64 -5.62
C PHE A 85 -2.16 20.55 -4.56
N ALA A 86 -0.91 20.25 -4.19
CA ALA A 86 -0.59 19.41 -3.04
C ALA A 86 -0.58 20.19 -1.72
N HIS A 87 -0.15 21.45 -1.73
CA HIS A 87 -0.07 22.30 -0.55
C HIS A 87 -0.05 23.78 -0.92
N VAL A 88 -0.87 24.59 -0.23
CA VAL A 88 -0.91 26.06 -0.40
C VAL A 88 -0.88 26.80 0.94
N CYS A 89 -0.49 26.13 2.03
CA CYS A 89 -0.40 26.64 3.40
C CYS A 89 -1.72 27.26 3.93
N PHE A 90 -2.39 26.51 4.79
CA PHE A 90 -3.70 26.87 5.33
C PHE A 90 -3.82 28.32 5.88
N PRO A 91 -2.95 28.79 6.79
CA PRO A 91 -3.06 30.16 7.32
C PRO A 91 -2.65 31.26 6.34
N VAL A 92 -2.05 30.93 5.19
CA VAL A 92 -1.53 31.91 4.21
C VAL A 92 -2.47 32.12 3.04
N SER A 93 -3.15 31.06 2.59
CA SER A 93 -3.99 31.11 1.39
C SER A 93 -5.42 30.68 1.69
N THR A 94 -6.39 31.40 1.12
CA THR A 94 -7.79 30.96 1.11
C THR A 94 -8.05 30.04 -0.08
N TYR A 95 -8.74 28.92 0.15
CA TYR A 95 -9.13 27.97 -0.90
C TYR A 95 -10.45 27.29 -0.54
N GLU A 96 -11.21 26.95 -1.57
CA GLU A 96 -12.58 26.45 -1.46
C GLU A 96 -12.74 25.25 -0.50
N PRO A 97 -11.93 24.17 -0.54
CA PRO A 97 -12.09 23.05 0.41
C PRO A 97 -12.04 23.39 1.90
N TYR A 98 -11.62 24.59 2.27
CA TYR A 98 -11.58 25.04 3.65
C TYR A 98 -12.78 25.89 4.09
N VAL A 99 -13.64 26.30 3.16
CA VAL A 99 -14.84 27.12 3.44
C VAL A 99 -16.14 26.38 3.20
#